data_AF-A0A957VM05-F1
#
_entry.id   AF-A0A957VM05-F1
#
_cell.length_a   1.000
_cell.length_b   1.000
_cell.length_c   1.000
_cell.angle_alpha   90.00
_cell.angle_beta   90.00
_cell.angle_gamma   90.00
#
_symmetry.space_group_name_H-M   'P 1'
#
loop_
_entity.id
_entity.type
_entity.pdbx_description
1 polymer ?
#
loop_
_entity_poly.entity_id
_entity_poly.type
_entity_poly.pdbx_seq_one_letter_code
_entity_poly.pdbx_strand_id
1 'polypeptide(L)'
;MRRAGEGSAGGEIPHVIGDAGLLFPEEDVAALQGHLATLAASPDARRVLAEQGRARVLAHFTMAEIARRTVEVYAALCTSP
;
A
#
# COMPACT_ATOMS: atom_id res chain seq x y z
N MET A 1 11.48 3.21 28.72
CA MET A 1 10.07 3.02 28.33
C MET A 1 9.91 3.60 26.93
N ARG A 2 10.06 2.78 25.88
CA ARG A 2 9.96 3.20 24.47
C ARG A 2 8.54 2.90 24.00
N ARG A 3 7.79 3.92 23.55
CA ARG A 3 6.56 3.73 22.76
C ARG A 3 6.86 4.25 21.36
N ALA A 4 7.09 3.34 20.42
CA ALA A 4 6.89 3.61 19.01
C ALA A 4 5.50 3.06 18.70
N GLY A 5 4.51 3.94 18.58
CA GLY A 5 3.18 3.60 18.08
C GLY A 5 3.24 3.67 16.56
N GLU A 6 2.89 2.57 15.91
CA GLU A 6 3.18 2.20 14.53
C GLU A 6 1.87 1.76 13.84
N GLY A 7 0.83 2.56 13.99
CA GLY A 7 -0.52 2.25 13.56
C GLY A 7 -0.82 3.00 12.30
N SER A 8 -1.07 2.26 11.23
CA SER A 8 -1.12 2.68 9.83
C SER A 8 0.24 2.85 9.15
N ALA A 9 1.24 3.45 9.78
CA ALA A 9 2.61 3.57 9.21
C ALA A 9 3.60 2.45 9.60
N GLY A 10 3.24 1.58 10.55
CA GLY A 10 4.06 0.43 10.95
C GLY A 10 3.71 -0.85 10.20
N GLY A 11 4.72 -1.69 9.94
CA GLY A 11 4.57 -2.98 9.25
C GLY A 11 4.50 -2.88 7.72
N GLU A 12 3.79 -3.82 7.09
CA GLU A 12 3.73 -3.95 5.62
C GLU A 12 2.77 -2.95 4.96
N ILE A 13 1.89 -2.28 5.71
CA ILE A 13 0.86 -1.38 5.15
C ILE A 13 1.45 -0.29 4.24
N PRO A 14 2.53 0.43 4.61
CA PRO A 14 3.18 1.38 3.70
C PRO A 14 3.65 0.74 2.39
N HIS A 15 4.18 -0.48 2.46
CA HIS A 15 4.64 -1.22 1.29
C HIS A 15 3.48 -1.75 0.44
N VAL A 16 2.36 -2.14 1.06
CA VAL A 16 1.17 -2.61 0.35
C VAL A 16 0.47 -1.46 -0.35
N ILE A 17 0.18 -0.37 0.35
CA ILE A 17 -0.61 0.74 -0.20
C ILE A 17 0.22 1.68 -1.06
N GLY A 18 1.52 1.87 -0.78
CA GLY A 18 2.36 2.84 -1.48
C GLY A 18 1.70 4.23 -1.54
N ASP A 19 1.76 4.88 -2.71
CA ASP A 19 1.14 6.19 -2.94
C ASP A 19 -0.39 6.13 -3.13
N ALA A 20 -0.99 4.94 -3.06
CA ALA A 20 -2.42 4.74 -3.28
C ALA A 20 -3.27 4.83 -2.00
N GLY A 21 -2.71 5.37 -0.92
CA GLY A 21 -3.42 5.53 0.35
C GLY A 21 -2.87 6.68 1.19
N LEU A 22 -3.54 6.95 2.31
CA LEU A 22 -3.15 7.99 3.26
C LEU A 22 -2.69 7.30 4.55
N LEU A 23 -1.44 7.56 4.94
CA LEU A 23 -0.85 7.07 6.18
C LEU A 23 -1.05 8.10 7.29
N PHE A 24 -1.29 7.63 8.51
CA PHE A 24 -1.33 8.46 9.72
C PHE A 24 -0.64 7.72 10.87
N PRO A 25 -0.28 8.40 11.98
CA PRO A 25 0.32 7.74 13.15
C PRO A 25 -0.69 6.89 13.96
N GLU A 26 -0.20 5.91 14.75
CA GLU A 26 -1.08 5.20 15.70
C GLU A 26 -1.63 6.17 16.73
N GLU A 27 -2.83 5.86 17.22
CA GLU A 27 -3.47 6.63 18.28
C GLU A 27 -3.77 8.10 17.91
N ASP A 28 -3.44 8.54 16.68
CA ASP A 28 -3.75 9.87 16.16
C ASP A 28 -5.13 9.91 15.49
N VAL A 29 -6.15 9.99 16.35
CA VAL A 29 -7.55 10.09 15.93
C VAL A 29 -7.81 11.36 15.13
N ALA A 30 -7.09 12.45 15.43
CA ALA A 30 -7.28 13.74 14.75
C ALA A 30 -6.79 13.66 13.30
N ALA A 31 -5.64 13.05 13.04
CA ALA A 31 -5.13 12.81 11.70
C ALA A 31 -6.07 11.91 10.88
N LEU A 32 -6.57 10.82 11.48
CA LEU A 32 -7.56 9.96 10.83
C LEU A 32 -8.84 10.72 10.49
N GLN A 33 -9.38 11.49 11.43
CA GLN A 33 -10.58 12.31 11.21
C GLN A 33 -10.36 13.31 10.06
N GLY A 34 -9.20 13.97 10.00
CA GLY A 34 -8.84 14.89 8.94
C GLY A 34 -8.80 14.23 7.55
N HIS A 35 -8.20 13.03 7.46
CA HIS A 35 -8.21 12.25 6.22
C HIS A 35 -9.62 11.86 5.80
N LEU A 36 -10.42 11.32 6.72
CA LEU A 36 -11.80 10.92 6.42
C LEU A 36 -12.67 12.11 6.00
N ALA A 37 -12.52 13.26 6.66
CA ALA A 37 -13.24 14.49 6.30
C ALA A 37 -12.87 14.98 4.90
N THR A 38 -11.57 14.97 4.56
CA THR A 38 -11.08 15.33 3.23
C THR A 38 -11.65 14.41 2.15
N LEU A 39 -11.62 13.09 2.40
CA LEU A 39 -12.17 12.11 1.47
C LEU A 39 -13.68 12.21 1.33
N ALA A 40 -14.41 12.50 2.42
CA ALA A 40 -15.85 12.69 2.36
C ALA A 40 -16.22 13.92 1.51
N ALA A 41 -15.47 15.02 1.67
CA ALA A 41 -15.71 16.27 0.98
C ALA A 41 -15.29 16.27 -0.51
N SER A 42 -14.34 15.42 -0.91
CA SER A 42 -13.79 15.42 -2.27
C SER A 42 -13.98 14.08 -2.99
N PRO A 43 -14.99 13.97 -3.88
CA PRO A 43 -15.13 12.82 -4.77
C PRO A 43 -13.93 12.59 -5.68
N ASP A 44 -13.26 13.66 -6.12
CA ASP A 44 -12.07 13.56 -6.98
C ASP A 44 -10.88 12.95 -6.23
N ALA A 45 -10.65 13.34 -4.97
CA ALA A 45 -9.61 12.73 -4.15
C ALA A 45 -9.84 11.21 -4.00
N ARG A 46 -11.10 10.79 -3.79
CA ARG A 46 -11.44 9.37 -3.72
C ARG A 46 -11.19 8.65 -5.05
N ARG A 47 -11.54 9.27 -6.18
CA ARG A 47 -11.33 8.69 -7.51
C ARG A 47 -9.85 8.49 -7.79
N VAL A 48 -9.02 9.50 -7.50
CA VAL A 48 -7.57 9.43 -7.70
C VAL A 48 -6.96 8.28 -6.89
N LEU A 49 -7.27 8.19 -5.59
CA LEU A 49 -6.77 7.10 -4.75
C LEU A 49 -7.26 5.72 -5.22
N ALA A 50 -8.52 5.62 -5.67
CA ALA A 50 -9.06 4.38 -6.21
C ALA A 50 -8.35 3.93 -7.50
N GLU A 51 -8.07 4.87 -8.41
CA GLU A 51 -7.33 4.61 -9.65
C GLU A 51 -5.90 4.16 -9.35
N GLN A 52 -5.21 4.87 -8.45
CA GLN A 52 -3.86 4.51 -8.01
C GLN A 52 -3.84 3.13 -7.36
N GLY A 53 -4.80 2.84 -6.49
CA GLY A 53 -4.92 1.54 -5.80
C GLY A 53 -5.14 0.40 -6.79
N ARG A 54 -6.06 0.60 -7.75
CA ARG A 54 -6.32 -0.38 -8.80
C ARG A 54 -5.08 -0.62 -9.67
N ALA A 55 -4.41 0.45 -10.11
CA ALA A 55 -3.21 0.34 -10.92
C ALA A 55 -2.11 -0.46 -10.19
N ARG A 56 -1.92 -0.19 -8.90
CA ARG A 56 -0.93 -0.90 -8.07
C ARG A 56 -1.25 -2.38 -7.91
N VAL A 57 -2.51 -2.73 -7.64
CA VAL A 57 -2.94 -4.14 -7.53
C VAL A 57 -2.66 -4.88 -8.83
N LEU A 58 -3.03 -4.29 -9.97
CA LEU A 58 -2.79 -4.90 -11.28
C LEU A 58 -1.30 -5.09 -11.56
N ALA A 59 -0.47 -4.12 -11.16
CA ALA A 59 0.97 -4.14 -11.40
C ALA A 59 1.79 -5.05 -10.47
N HIS A 60 1.31 -5.35 -9.25
CA HIS A 60 2.15 -6.08 -8.27
C HIS A 60 1.48 -7.26 -7.56
N PHE A 61 0.16 -7.29 -7.47
CA PHE A 61 -0.54 -8.18 -6.56
C PHE A 61 -1.54 -9.12 -7.26
N THR A 62 -1.52 -9.19 -8.60
CA THR A 62 -2.28 -10.23 -9.31
C THR A 62 -1.59 -11.58 -9.21
N MET A 63 -2.36 -12.66 -9.21
CA MET A 63 -1.81 -14.01 -9.23
C MET A 63 -0.90 -14.25 -10.44
N ALA A 64 -1.26 -13.67 -11.60
CA ALA A 64 -0.45 -13.75 -12.81
C ALA A 64 0.93 -13.10 -12.62
N GLU A 65 0.95 -11.89 -12.06
CA GLU A 65 2.20 -11.16 -11.80
C GLU A 65 3.06 -11.84 -10.73
N ILE A 66 2.43 -12.34 -9.66
CA ILE A 66 3.11 -13.10 -8.61
C ILE A 66 3.74 -14.36 -9.20
N ALA A 67 3.00 -15.11 -10.02
CA ALA A 67 3.51 -16.32 -10.68
C ALA A 67 4.68 -16.00 -11.61
N ARG A 68 4.57 -14.93 -12.43
CA ARG A 68 5.63 -14.46 -13.32
C ARG A 68 6.92 -14.17 -12.54
N ARG A 69 6.85 -13.34 -11.50
CA ARG A 69 8.01 -12.98 -10.66
C ARG A 69 8.61 -14.21 -9.97
N THR A 70 7.77 -15.13 -9.51
CA THR A 70 8.23 -16.37 -8.87
C THR A 70 9.00 -17.26 -9.85
N VAL A 71 8.48 -17.42 -11.08
CA VAL A 71 9.16 -18.19 -12.14
C VAL A 71 10.49 -17.55 -12.53
N GLU A 72 10.58 -16.23 -12.60
CA GLU A 72 11.82 -15.52 -12.89
C GLU A 72 12.91 -15.81 -11.88
N VAL A 73 12.57 -15.86 -10.58
CA VAL A 73 13.51 -16.24 -9.52
C VAL A 73 13.98 -17.69 -9.72
N TYR A 74 13.06 -18.63 -9.97
CA TYR A 74 13.44 -20.03 -10.20
C TYR A 74 14.32 -20.21 -11.45
N ALA A 75 14.00 -19.51 -12.54
CA ALA A 75 14.81 -19.55 -13.76
C ALA A 75 16.23 -19.03 -13.51
N ALA A 76 16.37 -17.92 -12.77
CA ALA A 76 17.66 -17.34 -12.42
C ALA A 76 18.50 -18.28 -11.56
N LEU A 77 17.89 -18.97 -10.59
CA LEU A 77 18.59 -19.96 -9.76
C LEU A 77 19.06 -21.16 -10.57
N CYS A 78 18.27 -21.62 -11.55
CA CYS A 78 18.65 -22.74 -12.42
C CYS A 78 19.74 -22.39 -13.46
N THR A 79 19.95 -21.10 -13.73
CA THR A 79 20.99 -20.63 -14.68
C THR A 79 22.22 -20.06 -13.98
N SER A 80 22.22 -20.00 -12.64
CA SER A 80 23.40 -19.66 -11.85
C SER A 80 24.31 -20.91 -11.76
N PRO A 81 25.61 -20.80 -12.14
CA PRO A 81 26.56 -21.92 -12.09
C PRO A 81 26.88 -22.38 -10.66
#